data_AF-A0A2R7JTL6-F1
#
_entry.id   AF-A0A2R7JTL6-F1
#
_cell.length_a   1.000
_cell.length_b   1.000
_cell.length_c   1.000
_cell.angle_alpha   90.00
_cell.angle_beta   90.00
_cell.angle_gamma   90.00
#
_symmetry.space_group_name_H-M   'P 1'
#
loop_
_entity.id
_entity.type
_entity.pdbx_description
1 polymer ?
#
loop_
_entity_poly.entity_id
_entity_poly.type
_entity_poly.pdbx_seq_one_letter_code
_entity_poly.pdbx_strand_id
1 'polypeptide(L)' 'MKRAALLAVLTLAACGRDDRKVPAATPTPQRLEAAAIEAGIIPDPASTDITGLYARETDRVCIVPSATAYRIGIFV' A
#
# COMPACT_ATOMS: atom_id res chain seq x y z
N MET A 1 37.18 35.20 -1.68
CA MET A 1 37.22 34.10 -0.70
C MET A 1 35.93 34.01 0.13
N LYS A 2 35.63 34.93 1.07
CA LYS A 2 34.45 34.84 1.96
C LYS A 2 33.07 34.84 1.25
N ARG A 3 32.92 35.59 0.15
CA ARG A 3 31.66 35.64 -0.63
C ARG A 3 31.35 34.34 -1.37
N ALA A 4 32.39 33.66 -1.86
CA ALA A 4 32.23 32.37 -2.54
C ALA A 4 31.82 31.26 -1.56
N ALA A 5 32.35 31.29 -0.34
CA ALA A 5 31.94 30.37 0.72
C ALA A 5 30.46 30.55 1.12
N LEU A 6 29.95 31.79 1.17
CA LEU A 6 28.54 32.04 1.45
C LEU A 6 27.62 31.46 0.35
N LEU A 7 27.99 31.64 -0.91
CA LEU A 7 27.24 31.10 -2.05
C LEU A 7 27.17 29.57 -2.03
N ALA A 8 28.26 28.90 -1.63
CA ALA A 8 28.29 27.45 -1.51
C ALA A 8 27.39 26.92 -0.37
N VAL A 9 27.30 27.64 0.76
CA VAL A 9 26.43 27.23 1.88
C VAL A 9 24.94 27.42 1.53
N LEU A 10 24.61 28.46 0.75
CA LEU A 10 23.25 28.72 0.29
C LEU A 10 22.74 27.65 -0.69
N THR A 11 23.61 27.12 -1.57
CA THR A 11 23.22 26.04 -2.50
C THR A 11 23.06 24.70 -1.79
N LEU A 12 23.84 24.41 -0.74
CA LEU A 12 23.66 23.20 0.06
C LEU A 12 22.34 23.21 0.85
N ALA A 13 21.88 24.37 1.32
CA ALA A 13 20.61 24.49 2.05
C ALA A 13 19.37 24.26 1.15
N ALA A 14 19.51 24.35 -0.18
CA ALA A 14 18.44 24.10 -1.14
C ALA A 14 18.24 22.61 -1.48
N CYS A 15 19.23 21.75 -1.23
CA CYS A 15 19.15 20.32 -1.53
C CYS A 15 18.55 19.48 -0.39
N GLY A 16 18.32 20.05 0.80
CA GLY A 16 17.87 19.33 1.99
C GLY A 16 16.40 19.52 2.36
N ARG A 17 15.63 20.31 1.60
CA ARG A 17 14.26 20.67 1.96
C ARG A 17 13.26 19.92 1.09
N ASP A 18 12.96 18.69 1.51
CA ASP A 18 11.80 17.96 1.00
C ASP A 18 10.55 18.49 1.73
N ASP A 19 10.13 19.71 1.41
CA ASP A 19 8.84 20.32 1.86
C ASP A 19 7.64 19.64 1.17
N ARG A 20 7.80 18.39 0.72
CA ARG A 20 6.71 17.58 0.19
C ARG A 20 5.80 17.25 1.35
N LYS A 21 4.82 18.12 1.57
CA LYS A 21 3.65 17.89 2.41
C LYS A 21 3.15 16.49 2.10
N VAL A 22 3.46 15.53 2.97
CA VAL A 22 2.97 14.16 2.85
C VAL A 22 1.46 14.30 2.76
N PRO A 23 0.83 13.96 1.61
CA PRO A 23 -0.60 14.05 1.50
C PRO A 23 -1.17 13.26 2.67
N ALA A 24 -2.03 13.90 3.47
CA ALA A 24 -2.77 13.16 4.48
C ALA A 24 -3.40 11.96 3.76
N ALA A 25 -3.29 10.78 4.36
CA ALA A 25 -3.85 9.56 3.78
C ALA A 25 -5.36 9.79 3.62
N THR A 26 -5.77 10.23 2.43
CA THR A 26 -7.18 10.29 2.06
C THR A 26 -7.66 8.85 2.06
N PRO A 27 -8.80 8.54 2.69
CA PRO A 27 -9.36 7.20 2.61
C PRO A 27 -9.43 6.81 1.14
N THR A 28 -8.87 5.64 0.80
CA THR A 28 -8.94 5.08 -0.55
C THR A 28 -10.40 5.19 -1.00
N PRO A 29 -10.69 5.82 -2.15
CA PRO A 29 -12.07 5.91 -2.60
C PRO A 29 -12.58 4.47 -2.73
N GLN A 30 -13.62 4.10 -1.99
CA GLN A 30 -14.27 2.79 -2.12
C GLN A 30 -14.66 2.48 -3.58
N ARG A 31 -14.71 3.53 -4.42
CA ARG A 31 -14.94 3.45 -5.87
C ARG A 31 -13.84 2.74 -6.65
N LEU A 32 -12.58 2.74 -6.22
CA LEU A 32 -11.52 2.06 -6.98
C LEU A 32 -11.68 0.54 -6.91
N GLU A 33 -11.93 0.03 -5.71
CA GLU A 33 -12.20 -1.39 -5.50
C GLU A 33 -13.49 -1.81 -6.20
N ALA A 34 -14.58 -1.03 -6.03
CA ALA A 34 -15.84 -1.28 -6.72
C ALA A 34 -15.68 -1.26 -8.26
N ALA A 35 -14.94 -0.29 -8.82
CA ALA A 35 -14.69 -0.23 -10.26
C ALA A 35 -13.78 -1.37 -10.74
N ALA A 36 -12.82 -1.82 -9.93
CA ALA A 36 -11.97 -2.95 -10.26
C ALA A 36 -12.76 -4.28 -10.25
N ILE A 37 -13.70 -4.43 -9.32
CA ILE A 37 -14.66 -5.55 -9.30
C ILE A 37 -15.55 -5.49 -10.55
N GLU A 38 -16.14 -4.34 -10.87
CA GLU A 38 -17.00 -4.15 -12.05
C GLU A 38 -16.24 -4.42 -13.36
N ALA A 39 -14.97 -4.02 -13.44
CA ALA A 39 -14.09 -4.29 -14.56
C ALA A 39 -13.56 -5.74 -14.61
N GLY A 40 -13.86 -6.57 -13.60
CA GLY A 40 -13.39 -7.95 -13.51
C GLY A 40 -11.88 -8.10 -13.26
N ILE A 41 -11.22 -7.04 -12.77
CA ILE A 41 -9.78 -7.04 -12.48
C ILE A 41 -9.50 -7.82 -11.19
N ILE A 42 -10.39 -7.68 -10.20
CA ILE A 42 -10.33 -8.44 -8.94
C ILE A 42 -11.66 -9.16 -8.71
N PRO A 43 -11.68 -10.35 -8.08
CA PRO A 43 -12.91 -11.04 -7.72
C PRO A 43 -13.70 -10.28 -6.67
N ASP A 44 -15.04 -10.32 -6.74
CA ASP A 44 -15.89 -9.83 -5.65
C ASP A 44 -15.86 -10.82 -4.48
N PRO A 45 -15.33 -10.45 -3.31
CA PRO A 45 -15.24 -11.33 -2.15
C PRO A 45 -16.61 -11.72 -1.58
N ALA A 46 -17.69 -10.97 -1.87
CA ALA A 46 -19.05 -11.34 -1.47
C ALA A 46 -19.66 -12.40 -2.39
N SER A 47 -19.09 -12.61 -3.57
CA SER A 47 -19.61 -13.52 -4.59
C SER A 47 -18.93 -14.89 -4.64
N THR A 48 -17.80 -15.06 -3.94
CA THR A 48 -16.97 -16.27 -4.02
C THR A 48 -16.53 -16.76 -2.65
N ASP A 49 -16.29 -18.07 -2.53
CA ASP A 49 -15.56 -18.62 -1.40
C ASP A 49 -14.11 -18.11 -1.43
N ILE A 50 -13.64 -17.55 -0.33
CA ILE A 50 -12.27 -17.04 -0.16
C ILE A 50 -11.30 -18.11 0.38
N THR A 51 -11.76 -19.34 0.53
CA THR A 51 -10.94 -20.49 0.91
C THR A 51 -9.83 -20.71 -0.12
N GLY A 52 -8.61 -20.91 0.35
CA GLY A 52 -7.48 -21.13 -0.55
C GLY A 52 -6.11 -20.93 0.10
N LEU A 53 -5.08 -21.11 -0.72
CA LEU A 53 -3.70 -20.80 -0.38
C LEU A 53 -3.23 -19.63 -1.26
N TYR A 54 -2.85 -18.55 -0.61
CA TYR A 54 -2.35 -17.33 -1.24
C TYR A 54 -0.87 -17.16 -0.94
N ALA A 55 -0.14 -16.55 -1.86
CA ALA A 55 1.29 -16.33 -1.72
C ALA A 55 1.70 -14.98 -2.27
N ARG A 56 2.58 -14.29 -1.55
CA ARG A 56 3.24 -13.08 -2.00
C ARG A 56 4.70 -13.17 -1.59
N GLU A 57 5.60 -13.38 -2.55
CA GLU A 57 7.03 -13.61 -2.27
C GLU A 57 7.23 -14.80 -1.30
N THR A 58 7.69 -14.56 -0.06
CA THR A 58 7.82 -15.60 0.98
C THR A 58 6.58 -15.74 1.86
N ASP A 59 5.72 -14.72 1.90
CA ASP A 59 4.50 -14.73 2.68
C ASP A 59 3.52 -15.77 2.13
N ARG A 60 3.02 -16.63 3.01
CA ARG A 60 1.98 -17.62 2.74
C ARG A 60 0.79 -17.38 3.64
N VAL A 61 -0.40 -17.33 3.04
CA VAL A 61 -1.66 -17.22 3.77
C VAL A 61 -2.56 -18.39 3.39
N CYS A 62 -3.01 -19.15 4.38
CA CYS A 62 -4.00 -20.21 4.21
C CYS A 62 -5.31 -19.79 4.85
N ILE A 63 -6.39 -19.78 4.07
CA ILE A 63 -7.74 -19.49 4.52
C ILE A 63 -8.55 -20.78 4.43
N VAL A 64 -9.11 -21.22 5.55
CA VAL A 64 -9.96 -22.41 5.63
C VAL A 64 -11.29 -22.08 6.29
N PRO A 65 -12.38 -22.77 5.92
CA PRO A 65 -13.65 -22.60 6.60
C PRO A 65 -13.57 -23.09 8.05
N SER A 66 -14.39 -22.50 8.91
CA SER A 66 -14.66 -22.94 10.28
C SER A 66 -16.17 -22.91 10.52
N ALA A 67 -16.63 -23.28 11.73
CA ALA A 67 -18.06 -23.46 12.00
C ALA A 67 -18.94 -22.24 11.71
N THR A 68 -18.44 -21.01 11.93
CA THR A 68 -19.21 -19.77 11.73
C THR A 68 -18.44 -18.67 11.00
N ALA A 69 -17.20 -18.94 10.59
CA ALA A 69 -16.26 -17.95 10.07
C ALA A 69 -15.14 -18.65 9.28
N TYR A 70 -14.10 -17.90 8.92
CA TYR A 70 -12.85 -18.44 8.38
C TYR A 70 -11.76 -18.47 9.45
N ARG A 71 -10.87 -19.47 9.37
CA ARG A 71 -9.61 -19.49 10.12
C ARG A 71 -8.47 -19.16 9.16
N ILE A 72 -7.62 -18.23 9.57
CA ILE A 72 -6.53 -17.69 8.75
C ILE A 72 -5.20 -18.05 9.41
N GLY A 73 -4.33 -18.73 8.67
CA GLY A 73 -2.94 -18.99 9.04
C GLY A 73 -1.99 -18.17 8.18
N ILE A 74 -0.99 -17.54 8.79
CA ILE A 74 0.01 -16.70 8.11
C ILE A 74 1.41 -17.23 8.46
N PHE A 75 2.27 -17.33 7.45
CA PHE A 75 3.68 -17.70 7.56
C PHE A 75 4.51 -16.77 6.68
N VAL A 76 5.72 -16.38 7.12
CA VAL A 76 6.61 -15.43 6.44
C VAL A 76 7.97 -16.03 6.13
#